data_AF-A0A8K0K4L1-F1
#
_entry.id   AF-A0A8K0K4L1-F1
#
_cell.length_a   1.000
_cell.length_b   1.000
_cell.length_c   1.000
_cell.angle_alpha   90.00
_cell.angle_beta   90.00
_cell.angle_gamma   90.00
#
_symmetry.space_group_name_H-M   'P 1'
#
loop_
_entity.id
_entity.type
_entity.pdbx_description
1 polymer ?
#
loop_
_entity_poly.entity_id
_entity_poly.type
_entity_poly.pdbx_seq_one_letter_code
_entity_poly.pdbx_strand_id
1 'polypeptide(L)' 'MKTYQVAIFAFIAIFLVLSPDLADAARRCQPGERWQEDCNSCFCSDSGVAACTLKGCLGNRRPGQTLTSINQPGK' A
#
# COMPACT_ATOMS: atom_id res chain seq x y z
N MET A 1 11.19 38.80 -13.44
CA MET A 1 11.08 37.51 -14.15
C MET A 1 12.01 36.43 -13.58
N LYS A 2 13.30 36.73 -13.28
CA LYS A 2 14.26 35.76 -12.71
C LYS A 2 13.96 35.32 -11.26
N THR A 3 13.40 36.21 -10.44
CA THR A 3 13.00 35.94 -9.04
C THR A 3 11.82 34.98 -8.94
N TYR A 4 10.86 35.07 -9.86
CA TYR A 4 9.69 34.18 -9.87
C TYR A 4 10.08 32.74 -10.19
N GLN A 5 11.03 32.52 -11.10
CA GLN A 5 11.50 31.16 -11.39
C GLN A 5 12.13 30.50 -10.17
N VAL A 6 12.98 31.23 -9.44
CA VAL A 6 13.61 30.73 -8.20
C VAL A 6 12.56 30.39 -7.14
N ALA A 7 11.56 31.27 -6.97
CA ALA A 7 10.44 31.00 -6.05
C ALA A 7 9.63 29.76 -6.48
N ILE A 8 9.30 29.63 -7.77
CA ILE A 8 8.54 28.51 -8.32
C ILE A 8 9.26 27.18 -8.08
N PHE A 9 10.56 27.09 -8.36
CA PHE A 9 11.32 25.86 -8.13
C PHE A 9 11.35 25.49 -6.64
N ALA A 10 11.52 26.47 -5.76
CA ALA A 10 11.50 26.24 -4.31
C ALA A 10 10.12 25.71 -3.85
N PHE A 11 9.02 26.31 -4.32
CA PHE A 11 7.67 25.84 -3.97
C PHE A 11 7.37 24.43 -4.48
N ILE A 12 7.78 24.10 -5.72
CA ILE A 12 7.61 22.74 -6.27
C ILE A 12 8.39 21.73 -5.43
N ALA A 13 9.65 22.01 -5.10
CA ALA A 13 10.46 21.11 -4.29
C ALA A 13 9.86 20.93 -2.88
N ILE A 14 9.41 22.02 -2.25
CA ILE A 14 8.75 21.97 -0.93
C ILE A 14 7.47 21.13 -1.00
N PHE A 15 6.64 21.32 -2.01
CA PHE A 15 5.40 20.56 -2.18
C PHE A 15 5.66 19.06 -2.39
N LEU A 16 6.68 18.70 -3.17
CA LEU A 16 7.09 17.30 -3.35
C LEU A 16 7.63 16.67 -2.05
N VAL A 17 8.32 17.44 -1.21
CA VAL A 17 8.82 16.95 0.10
C VAL A 17 7.68 16.83 1.13
N LEU A 18 6.67 17.69 1.05
CA LEU A 18 5.52 17.69 1.97
C LEU A 18 4.43 16.68 1.61
N SER A 19 4.43 16.13 0.39
CA SER A 19 3.44 15.14 -0.07
C SER A 19 4.12 13.88 -0.62
N PRO A 20 4.79 13.07 0.23
CA PRO A 20 5.45 11.84 -0.19
C PRO A 20 4.45 10.73 -0.59
N ASP A 21 3.17 10.88 -0.24
CA ASP A 21 2.13 9.87 -0.42
C ASP A 21 1.84 9.51 -1.88
N LEU A 22 2.20 10.39 -2.82
CA LEU A 22 2.05 10.09 -4.25
C LEU A 22 2.96 8.91 -4.69
N ALA A 23 4.06 8.67 -3.99
CA ALA A 23 4.90 7.49 -4.20
C ALA A 23 4.34 6.24 -3.50
N ASP A 24 3.51 6.41 -2.48
CA ASP A 24 2.93 5.32 -1.70
C ASP A 24 1.66 4.75 -2.33
N ALA A 25 0.93 5.54 -3.14
CA ALA A 25 -0.21 5.06 -3.91
C ALA A 25 0.12 3.87 -4.85
N ALA A 26 1.40 3.66 -5.19
CA ALA A 26 1.87 2.50 -5.94
C ALA A 26 2.22 1.28 -5.05
N ARG A 27 2.55 1.49 -3.78
CA ARG A 27 2.87 0.43 -2.81
C ARG A 27 1.58 0.00 -2.13
N ARG A 28 1.20 -1.26 -2.36
CA ARG A 28 -0.04 -1.81 -1.79
C ARG A 28 0.15 -2.29 -0.35
N CYS A 29 1.39 -2.39 0.13
CA CYS A 29 1.75 -2.85 1.48
C CYS A 29 3.14 -2.35 1.89
N GLN A 30 3.50 -2.45 3.17
CA GLN A 30 4.83 -2.05 3.65
C GLN A 30 5.87 -3.17 3.40
N PRO A 31 6.99 -2.92 2.70
CA PRO A 31 8.04 -3.91 2.49
C PRO A 31 8.48 -4.66 3.76
N GLY A 32 8.55 -5.99 3.67
CA GLY A 32 8.92 -6.85 4.81
C GLY A 32 7.79 -7.16 5.78
N GLU A 33 6.63 -6.51 5.66
CA GLU A 33 5.43 -6.82 6.44
C GLU A 33 4.94 -8.25 6.16
N ARG A 34 4.43 -8.91 7.20
CA ARG A 34 3.88 -10.26 7.15
C ARG A 34 2.57 -10.30 7.91
N TRP A 35 1.56 -10.94 7.33
CA TRP A 35 0.24 -11.09 7.93
C TRP A 35 -0.40 -12.42 7.53
N GLN A 36 -1.58 -12.69 8.06
CA GLN A 36 -2.39 -13.85 7.67
C GLN A 36 -3.76 -13.40 7.18
N GLU A 37 -4.14 -13.88 6.01
CA GLU A 37 -5.50 -13.75 5.47
C GLU A 37 -6.16 -15.12 5.51
N ASP A 38 -7.14 -15.24 6.40
CA ASP A 38 -7.74 -16.53 6.77
C ASP A 38 -6.67 -17.56 7.18
N CYS A 39 -6.46 -18.59 6.37
CA CYS A 39 -5.45 -19.63 6.57
C CYS A 39 -4.19 -19.44 5.71
N ASN A 40 -4.17 -18.40 4.89
CA ASN A 40 -3.07 -18.09 4.00
C ASN A 40 -2.06 -17.17 4.67
N SER A 41 -0.79 -17.49 4.47
CA SER A 41 0.32 -16.66 4.93
C SER A 41 0.70 -15.69 3.83
N CYS A 42 0.78 -14.42 4.17
CA CYS A 42 1.04 -13.34 3.23
C CYS A 42 2.30 -12.56 3.62
N PHE A 43 2.95 -11.95 2.63
CA PHE A 43 4.08 -11.06 2.83
C PHE A 43 4.06 -9.94 1.80
N CYS A 44 4.70 -8.82 2.15
CA CYS A 44 4.96 -7.73 1.24
C CYS A 44 6.39 -7.82 0.69
N SER A 45 6.52 -7.83 -0.63
CA SER A 45 7.83 -7.78 -1.28
C SER A 45 8.52 -6.43 -1.07
N ASP A 46 9.82 -6.36 -1.34
CA ASP A 46 10.59 -5.11 -1.32
C ASP A 46 10.05 -4.06 -2.31
N SER A 47 9.32 -4.50 -3.34
CA SER A 47 8.65 -3.66 -4.32
C SER A 47 7.26 -3.17 -3.89
N GLY A 48 6.81 -3.48 -2.66
CA GLY A 48 5.49 -3.07 -2.16
C GLY A 48 4.32 -3.87 -2.76
N VAL A 49 4.57 -5.11 -3.18
CA VAL A 49 3.56 -6.02 -3.75
C VAL A 49 3.25 -7.13 -2.76
N ALA A 50 1.97 -7.29 -2.44
CA ALA A 50 1.48 -8.36 -1.58
C ALA A 50 1.46 -9.70 -2.31
N ALA A 51 1.90 -10.76 -1.64
CA ALA A 51 1.80 -12.14 -2.11
C ALA A 51 1.37 -13.07 -0.97
N CYS A 52 0.44 -13.98 -1.25
CA CYS A 52 -0.12 -14.93 -0.28
C CYS A 52 -0.02 -16.37 -0.79
N THR A 53 -0.03 -17.34 0.12
CA THR A 53 -0.28 -18.74 -0.25
C THR A 53 -1.71 -18.90 -0.80
N LEU A 54 -1.98 -19.99 -1.52
CA LEU A 54 -3.29 -20.29 -2.13
C LEU A 54 -3.91 -21.56 -1.54
N LYS A 55 -3.94 -21.67 -0.21
CA LYS A 55 -4.60 -22.76 0.50
C LYS A 55 -6.11 -22.57 0.41
N GLY A 56 -6.82 -23.66 0.12
CA GLY A 56 -8.27 -23.70 0.26
C GLY A 56 -8.65 -23.67 1.75
N CYS A 57 -9.11 -22.53 2.23
CA CYS A 57 -9.51 -22.38 3.63
C CYS A 57 -10.94 -22.91 3.82
N LEU A 58 -11.12 -23.84 4.76
CA LEU A 58 -12.44 -24.27 5.21
C LEU A 58 -13.08 -23.09 5.95
N GLY A 59 -14.08 -22.46 5.34
CA GLY A 59 -14.59 -21.19 5.83
C GLY A 59 -15.27 -21.31 7.19
N ASN A 60 -14.80 -20.54 8.16
CA ASN A 60 -15.70 -19.90 9.12
C ASN A 60 -15.87 -18.46 8.63
N ARG A 61 -16.83 -18.25 7.73
CA ARG A 61 -17.18 -16.89 7.29
C ARG A 61 -17.49 -16.07 8.54
N ARG A 62 -16.65 -15.09 8.87
CA ARG A 62 -17.04 -14.07 9.86
C ARG A 62 -18.22 -13.30 9.26
N PRO A 63 -19.34 -13.13 9.98
CA PRO A 63 -20.44 -12.28 9.51
C PRO A 63 -19.88 -10.89 9.18
N GLY A 64 -19.88 -10.51 7.89
CA GLY A 64 -19.37 -9.21 7.42
C GLY A 64 -18.28 -9.25 6.34
N GLN A 65 -17.75 -10.42 5.96
CA GLN A 65 -16.86 -10.51 4.79
C GLN A 65 -17.68 -10.61 3.49
N THR A 66 -17.99 -9.47 2.88
CA THR A 66 -18.47 -9.42 1.49
C THR A 66 -17.31 -9.87 0.58
N LEU A 67 -17.59 -10.60 -0.51
CA LEU A 67 -16.61 -11.13 -1.49
C LEU A 67 -15.65 -10.07 -2.11
N THR A 68 -15.82 -8.81 -1.76
CA THR A 68 -14.95 -7.68 -2.08
C THR A 68 -13.75 -7.51 -1.11
N SER A 69 -13.63 -8.33 -0.05
CA SER A 69 -12.58 -8.23 0.98
C SER A 69 -11.48 -9.31 0.88
N ILE A 70 -11.18 -9.79 -0.32
CA ILE A 70 -10.04 -10.69 -0.61
C ILE A 70 -8.84 -9.96 -1.22
N ASN A 71 -8.85 -8.61 -1.16
CA ASN A 71 -7.80 -7.75 -1.71
C ASN A 71 -7.60 -6.50 -0.84
N GLN A 72 -7.58 -6.65 0.48
CA GLN A 72 -7.23 -5.55 1.39
C GLN A 72 -5.99 -5.93 2.20
N PRO A 73 -4.80 -5.52 1.76
CA PRO A 73 -3.61 -5.60 2.60
C PRO A 73 -3.78 -4.71 3.83
N GLY A 74 -3.45 -5.23 5.02
CA GLY A 74 -3.26 -4.44 6.23
C GLY A 74 -4.53 -4.00 6.98
N LYS A 75 -5.36 -4.94 7.43
CA LYS A 75 -6.14 -4.72 8.66
C LYS A 75 -5.44 -5.31 9.87
#